data_AF-A0A4Y9JF05-F1
#
_entry.id   AF-A0A4Y9JF05-F1
#
_cell.length_a   1.000
_cell.length_b   1.000
_cell.length_c   1.000
_cell.angle_alpha   90.00
_cell.angle_beta   90.00
_cell.angle_gamma   90.00
#
_symmetry.space_group_name_H-M   'P 1'
#
loop_
_entity.id
_entity.type
_entity.pdbx_description
1 polymer ?
#
loop_
_entity_poly.entity_id
_entity_poly.type
_entity_poly.pdbx_seq_one_letter_code
_entity_poly.pdbx_strand_id
1 'polypeptide(L)' 'MSKQKKFEENLADLEQIVQRLESGDVALEDAIAEFQKGMKLSKELQDTLNQAEKTLVKVMQADGTETDME' A
#
# COMPACT_ATOMS: atom_id res chain seq x y z
N MET A 1 -2.34 -18.48 -4.13
CA MET A 1 -1.48 -17.69 -3.22
C MET A 1 -2.34 -16.60 -2.60
N SER A 2 -2.31 -16.47 -1.28
CA SER A 2 -3.26 -15.65 -0.49
C SER A 2 -3.09 -14.14 -0.76
N LYS A 3 -4.18 -13.37 -0.81
CA LYS A 3 -4.13 -11.90 -0.98
C LYS A 3 -3.27 -11.20 0.07
N GLN A 4 -3.22 -11.75 1.28
CA GLN A 4 -2.39 -11.26 2.38
C GLN A 4 -0.88 -11.34 2.06
N LYS A 5 -0.42 -12.45 1.47
CA LYS A 5 0.98 -12.59 1.04
C LYS A 5 1.35 -11.53 0.00
N LYS A 6 0.43 -11.23 -0.92
CA LYS A 6 0.65 -10.21 -1.95
C LYS A 6 0.78 -8.79 -1.37
N PHE A 7 0.04 -8.47 -0.31
CA PHE A 7 0.17 -7.16 0.36
C PHE A 7 1.52 -7.03 1.06
N GLU A 8 1.91 -8.04 1.85
CA GLU A 8 3.19 -8.05 2.56
C GLU A 8 4.39 -8.02 1.59
N GLU A 9 4.31 -8.74 0.47
CA GLU A 9 5.33 -8.69 -0.61
C GLU A 9 5.43 -7.29 -1.21
N ASN A 10 4.30 -6.68 -1.57
CA ASN A 10 4.29 -5.32 -2.14
C ASN A 10 4.79 -4.27 -1.14
N LEU A 11 4.53 -4.45 0.16
CA LEU A 11 5.00 -3.57 1.21
C LEU A 11 6.52 -3.69 1.37
N ALA A 12 7.05 -4.91 1.42
CA ALA A 12 8.49 -5.15 1.48
C ALA A 12 9.23 -4.59 0.24
N ASP A 13 8.63 -4.71 -0.94
CA ASP A 13 9.17 -4.10 -2.17
C ASP A 13 9.23 -2.58 -2.07
N LEU A 14 8.19 -1.93 -1.51
CA LEU A 14 8.18 -0.48 -1.29
C LEU A 14 9.26 -0.05 -0.29
N GLU A 15 9.43 -0.78 0.81
CA GLU A 15 10.48 -0.49 1.81
C GLU A 15 11.88 -0.55 1.18
N GLN A 16 12.15 -1.55 0.34
CA GLN A 16 13.43 -1.64 -0.36
C GLN A 16 13.66 -0.48 -1.34
N ILE A 17 12.61 0.01 -2.00
CA ILE A 17 12.71 1.18 -2.88
C ILE A 17 13.08 2.42 -2.06
N VAL A 18 12.40 2.64 -0.94
CA VAL A 18 12.69 3.76 -0.04
C VAL A 18 14.14 3.69 0.46
N GLN A 19 14.59 2.53 0.95
CA GLN A 19 15.98 2.36 1.40
C GLN A 19 17.00 2.64 0.30
N ARG A 20 16.74 2.19 -0.93
CA ARG A 20 17.61 2.49 -2.08
C ARG A 20 17.68 3.99 -2.37
N LEU A 21 16.54 4.68 -2.40
CA LEU A 21 16.50 6.12 -2.63
C LEU A 21 17.18 6.92 -1.50
N GLU A 22 16.99 6.51 -0.25
CA GLU A 22 17.61 7.15 0.92
C GLU A 22 19.13 6.94 1.00
N SER A 23 19.64 5.85 0.43
CA SER A 23 21.09 5.59 0.39
C SER A 23 21.87 6.64 -0.41
N GLY A 24 21.23 7.30 -1.38
CA GLY A 24 21.86 8.32 -2.22
C GLY A 24 22.87 7.79 -3.26
N ASP A 25 23.15 6.49 -3.28
CA ASP A 25 24.09 5.83 -4.20
C ASP A 25 23.45 5.43 -5.55
N VAL A 26 22.25 5.93 -5.84
CA VAL A 26 21.49 5.61 -7.05
C VAL A 26 21.65 6.72 -8.09
N ALA A 27 21.95 6.35 -9.33
CA ALA A 27 22.03 7.30 -10.44
C ALA A 27 20.69 8.04 -10.63
N LEU A 28 20.73 9.28 -11.10
CA LEU A 28 19.53 10.12 -11.17
C LEU A 28 18.41 9.48 -12.02
N GLU A 29 18.75 8.88 -13.16
CA GLU A 29 17.78 8.20 -14.01
C GLU A 29 17.12 7.01 -13.29
N ASP A 30 17.92 6.21 -12.57
CA ASP A 30 17.44 5.07 -11.80
C ASP A 30 16.59 5.51 -10.61
N ALA A 31 16.98 6.61 -9.94
CA ALA A 31 16.23 7.17 -8.82
C ALA A 31 14.82 7.64 -9.25
N ILE A 32 14.70 8.22 -10.45
CA ILE A 32 13.41 8.59 -11.02
C ILE A 32 12.55 7.35 -11.30
N ALA A 33 13.14 6.29 -11.86
CA ALA A 33 12.44 5.05 -12.12
C ALA A 33 11.96 4.36 -10.84
N GLU A 34 12.83 4.27 -9.83
CA GLU A 34 12.52 3.71 -8.51
C GLU A 34 11.44 4.53 -7.80
N PHE A 35 11.50 5.87 -7.87
CA PHE A 35 10.46 6.74 -7.31
C PHE A 35 9.09 6.49 -7.97
N GLN A 36 9.04 6.40 -9.29
CA GLN A 36 7.79 6.09 -10.01
C GLN A 36 7.23 4.73 -9.62
N LYS A 37 8.09 3.71 -9.48
CA LYS A 37 7.70 2.39 -9.02
C LYS A 37 7.15 2.43 -7.59
N GLY A 38 7.84 3.14 -6.69
CA GLY A 38 7.42 3.34 -5.30
C GLY A 38 6.06 4.04 -5.19
N MET A 39 5.84 5.10 -5.97
CA MET A 39 4.55 5.80 -6.03
C MET A 39 3.39 4.88 -6.47
N LYS A 40 3.64 4.02 -7.47
CA LYS A 40 2.64 3.05 -7.92
C LYS A 40 2.33 2.02 -6.83
N LEU A 41 3.35 1.43 -6.20
CA LEU A 41 3.19 0.47 -5.12
C LEU A 41 2.45 1.07 -3.92
N SER A 42 2.83 2.28 -3.51
CA SER A 42 2.15 3.01 -2.43
C SER A 42 0.66 3.19 -2.71
N LYS A 43 0.30 3.56 -3.95
CA LYS A 43 -1.11 3.68 -4.35
C LYS A 43 -1.85 2.34 -4.27
N GLU A 44 -1.25 1.25 -4.77
CA GLU A 44 -1.86 -0.09 -4.72
C GLU A 44 -2.07 -0.58 -3.28
N LEU A 45 -1.11 -0.33 -2.38
CA LEU A 45 -1.23 -0.64 -0.96
C LEU A 45 -2.36 0.16 -0.30
N GLN A 46 -2.42 1.47 -0.56
CA GLN A 46 -3.49 2.33 -0.05
C GLN A 46 -4.87 1.87 -0.54
N ASP A 47 -5.01 1.55 -1.82
CA ASP A 47 -6.26 1.06 -2.39
C ASP A 47 -6.69 -0.27 -1.75
N THR A 48 -5.73 -1.15 -1.45
CA THR A 48 -6.00 -2.41 -0.75
C THR A 48 -6.52 -2.18 0.67
N LEU A 49 -5.91 -1.25 1.42
CA LEU A 49 -6.35 -0.88 2.76
C LEU A 49 -7.75 -0.24 2.73
N ASN A 50 -7.98 0.71 1.82
CA ASN A 50 -9.27 1.36 1.63
C ASN A 50 -10.38 0.33 1.30
N GLN A 51 -10.07 -0.70 0.51
CA GLN A 51 -11.01 -1.76 0.20
C GLN A 51 -11.31 -2.64 1.43
N ALA A 52 -10.30 -2.95 2.24
CA ALA A 52 -10.47 -3.71 3.46
C ALA A 52 -11.34 -2.95 4.48
N GLU A 53 -11.08 -1.67 4.67
CA GLU A 53 -11.87 -0.77 5.53
C GLU A 53 -13.33 -0.69 5.08
N LYS A 54 -13.58 -0.42 3.78
CA LYS A 54 -14.94 -0.42 3.22
C LYS A 54 -15.67 -1.75 3.42
N THR A 55 -14.94 -2.86 3.38
CA THR A 55 -15.52 -4.19 3.60
C THR A 55 -15.92 -4.36 5.07
N LEU A 56 -15.06 -3.96 6.01
CA LEU A 56 -15.37 -3.97 7.45
C LEU A 56 -16.59 -3.11 7.78
N VAL A 57 -16.63 -1.86 7.27
CA VAL A 57 -17.76 -0.94 7.47
C VAL A 57 -19.07 -1.55 6.96
N LYS A 58 -19.07 -2.17 5.76
CA LYS A 58 -20.27 -2.83 5.21
C LYS A 58 -20.72 -4.03 6.05
N VAL A 59 -19.80 -4.78 6.63
CA VAL A 59 -20.14 -5.91 7.51
C VAL A 59 -20.79 -5.40 8.81
N MET A 60 -20.27 -4.32 9.40
CA MET A 60 -20.87 -3.71 10.60
C MET A 60 -22.29 -3.17 10.34
N GLN A 61 -22.49 -2.50 9.19
CA GLN A 61 -23.83 -2.04 8.77
C GLN A 61 -24.81 -3.21 8.56
N ALA A 62 -24.36 -4.33 8.01
CA ALA A 62 -25.20 -5.51 7.79
C ALA A 62 -25.57 -6.25 9.10
N ASP A 63 -24.73 -6.15 10.13
CA ASP A 63 -24.97 -6.66 11.50
C ASP A 63 -25.73 -5.65 12.39
N GLY A 64 -26.27 -4.58 11.79
CA GLY A 64 -27.24 -3.68 12.44
C GLY A 64 -26.66 -2.70 13.46
N THR A 65 -25.35 -2.45 13.46
CA THR A 65 -24.73 -1.41 14.31
C THR A 65 -23.88 -0.46 13.47
N GLU A 66 -24.29 0.81 13.44
CA GLU A 66 -23.55 1.91 12.80
C GLU A 66 -22.58 2.54 13.81
N THR A 67 -21.39 2.89 13.32
CA THR A 67 -20.55 3.90 13.95
C THR A 67 -20.26 4.96 12.91
N ASP A 68 -20.67 6.20 13.20
CA ASP A 68 -20.25 7.40 12.48
C ASP A 68 -18.73 7.48 12.52
N MET A 69 -18.09 7.40 11.35
CA MET A 69 -16.70 7.81 11.19
C MET A 69 -16.74 9.23 10.65
N GLU A 70 -16.59 10.22 11.55
CA GLU A 70 -16.18 11.58 11.16
C GLU A 70 -14.79 11.57 10.50
#